data_AF-A0A537F2G8-F1
#
_entry.id   AF-A0A537F2G8-F1
#
_cell.length_a   1.000
_cell.length_b   1.000
_cell.length_c   1.000
_cell.angle_alpha   90.00
_cell.angle_beta   90.00
_cell.angle_gamma   90.00
#
_symmetry.space_group_name_H-M   'P 1'
#
loop_
_entity.id
_entity.type
_entity.pdbx_description
1 polymer ?
#
loop_
_entity_poly.entity_id
_entity_poly.type
_entity_poly.pdbx_seq_one_letter_code
_entity_poly.pdbx_strand_id
1 'polypeptide(L)'
;AKKAVEWKADGAVVGATRPKVIRKTKEILGTSVPIFSPGVGTQGGEIARSLKAGTDYFIIGRSITKAKTPGKAAAEFAKASVVLDP
;
A
#
# COMPACT_ATOMS: atom_id res chain seq x y z
N ALA A 1 4.58 10.44 -11.08
CA ALA A 1 5.71 9.50 -10.87
C ALA A 1 7.05 10.15 -11.22
N LYS A 2 7.36 10.50 -12.48
CA LYS A 2 8.68 11.08 -12.87
C LYS A 2 9.14 12.27 -12.01
N LYS A 3 8.26 13.26 -11.78
CA LYS A 3 8.55 14.40 -10.89
C LYS A 3 8.92 14.01 -9.45
N ALA A 4 8.35 12.91 -8.93
CA ALA A 4 8.68 12.46 -7.58
C ALA A 4 10.14 11.99 -7.48
N VAL A 5 10.66 11.36 -8.54
CA VAL A 5 12.08 10.98 -8.64
C VAL A 5 12.96 12.23 -8.80
N GLU A 6 12.58 13.13 -9.73
CA GLU A 6 13.29 14.38 -10.00
C GLU A 6 13.43 15.25 -8.76
N TRP A 7 12.36 15.38 -7.97
CA TRP A 7 12.32 16.19 -6.76
C TRP A 7 12.80 15.44 -5.51
N LYS A 8 13.21 14.18 -5.64
CA LYS A 8 13.60 13.32 -4.51
C LYS A 8 12.56 13.30 -3.40
N ALA A 9 11.29 13.10 -3.77
CA ALA A 9 10.20 13.03 -2.81
C ALA A 9 10.39 11.83 -1.87
N ASP A 10 10.02 12.01 -0.59
CA ASP A 10 10.09 10.94 0.41
C ASP A 10 9.11 9.79 0.15
N GLY A 11 8.12 10.00 -0.72
CA GLY A 11 7.15 8.97 -1.08
C GLY A 11 6.12 9.44 -2.10
N ALA A 12 5.39 8.46 -2.65
CA ALA A 12 4.25 8.69 -3.54
C ALA A 12 3.01 7.96 -3.02
N VAL A 13 1.85 8.61 -3.11
CA VAL A 13 0.57 8.02 -2.70
C VAL A 13 -0.16 7.47 -3.92
N VAL A 14 -0.52 6.18 -3.91
CA VAL A 14 -1.25 5.51 -5.00
C VAL A 14 -2.30 4.56 -4.44
N GLY A 15 -3.58 4.73 -4.79
CA GLY A 15 -4.67 3.95 -4.21
C GLY A 15 -4.58 2.43 -4.47
N ALA A 16 -4.73 1.63 -3.39
CA ALA A 16 -4.78 0.16 -3.39
C ALA A 16 -5.92 -0.43 -4.22
N THR A 17 -6.96 0.37 -4.53
CA THR A 17 -8.08 -0.02 -5.40
C THR A 17 -7.71 -0.05 -6.88
N ARG A 18 -6.49 0.39 -7.25
CA ARG A 18 -6.01 0.45 -8.64
C ARG A 18 -4.64 -0.21 -8.83
N PRO A 19 -4.50 -1.55 -8.70
CA PRO A 19 -3.21 -2.25 -8.83
C PRO A 19 -2.46 -1.98 -10.16
N LYS A 20 -3.17 -1.76 -11.26
CA LYS A 20 -2.55 -1.39 -12.55
C LYS A 20 -1.81 -0.04 -12.47
N VAL A 21 -2.31 0.91 -11.69
CA VAL A 21 -1.69 2.22 -11.51
C VAL A 21 -0.47 2.11 -10.57
N ILE A 22 -0.57 1.28 -9.54
CA ILE A 22 0.57 0.98 -8.64
C ILE A 22 1.73 0.41 -9.45
N ARG A 23 1.47 -0.60 -10.30
CA ARG A 23 2.49 -1.23 -11.15
C ARG A 23 3.20 -0.22 -12.06
N LYS A 24 2.43 0.55 -12.85
CA LYS A 24 2.98 1.61 -13.72
C LYS A 24 3.76 2.67 -12.93
N THR A 25 3.33 2.95 -11.70
CA THR A 25 4.04 3.91 -10.85
C THR A 25 5.34 3.31 -10.33
N LYS A 26 5.35 2.05 -9.88
CA LYS A 26 6.54 1.35 -9.41
C LYS A 26 7.59 1.19 -10.52
N GLU A 27 7.17 0.93 -11.75
CA GLU A 27 8.05 0.90 -12.92
C GLU A 27 8.83 2.22 -13.11
N ILE A 28 8.24 3.36 -12.73
CA ILE A 28 8.87 4.68 -12.85
C ILE A 28 9.66 5.07 -11.60
N LEU A 29 9.12 4.77 -10.41
CA LEU A 29 9.74 5.14 -9.13
C LEU A 29 10.88 4.21 -8.71
N GLY A 30 10.85 2.95 -9.17
CA GLY A 30 11.78 1.92 -8.78
C GLY A 30 11.84 1.74 -7.26
N THR A 31 13.05 1.71 -6.72
CA THR A 31 13.32 1.68 -5.28
C THR A 31 13.63 3.06 -4.69
N SER A 32 13.69 4.11 -5.52
CA SER A 32 14.11 5.45 -5.10
C SER A 32 13.04 6.24 -4.34
N VAL A 33 11.77 5.97 -4.63
CA VAL A 33 10.63 6.64 -3.99
C VAL A 33 9.61 5.57 -3.57
N PRO A 34 9.36 5.38 -2.25
CA PRO A 34 8.42 4.37 -1.77
C PRO A 34 6.97 4.73 -2.09
N ILE A 35 6.14 3.70 -2.29
CA ILE A 35 4.71 3.82 -2.58
C ILE A 35 3.88 3.53 -1.34
N PHE A 36 3.08 4.50 -0.93
CA PHE A 36 2.07 4.40 0.12
C PHE A 36 0.68 4.21 -0.50
N SER A 37 -0.01 3.12 -0.15
CA SER A 37 -1.30 2.78 -0.76
C SER A 37 -2.47 2.82 0.21
N PRO A 38 -3.31 3.87 0.16
CA PRO A 38 -4.57 3.92 0.87
C PRO A 38 -5.66 3.12 0.13
N GLY A 39 -6.72 2.76 0.86
CA GLY A 39 -7.91 2.14 0.26
C GLY A 39 -8.06 0.65 0.50
N VAL A 40 -7.21 0.04 1.33
CA VAL A 40 -7.42 -1.32 1.82
C VAL A 40 -8.59 -1.39 2.80
N GLY A 41 -9.28 -2.53 2.82
CA GLY A 41 -10.38 -2.79 3.75
C GLY A 41 -11.70 -2.19 3.25
N THR A 42 -12.23 -1.14 3.91
CA THR A 42 -13.55 -0.56 3.61
C THR A 42 -13.77 -0.16 2.14
N GLN A 43 -12.71 0.23 1.43
CA GLN A 43 -12.80 0.67 0.03
C GLN A 43 -12.55 -0.47 -0.98
N GLY A 44 -12.33 -1.70 -0.51
CA GLY A 44 -12.16 -2.88 -1.37
C GLY A 44 -10.76 -3.07 -1.96
N GLY A 45 -9.77 -2.26 -1.56
CA GLY A 45 -8.37 -2.51 -1.89
C GLY A 45 -7.89 -3.80 -1.21
N GLU A 46 -7.16 -4.63 -1.96
CA GLU A 46 -6.64 -5.90 -1.48
C GLU A 46 -5.13 -5.81 -1.26
N ILE A 47 -4.68 -6.27 -0.09
CA ILE A 47 -3.26 -6.27 0.29
C ILE A 47 -2.44 -7.07 -0.72
N ALA A 48 -2.79 -8.34 -0.95
CA ALA A 48 -2.00 -9.24 -1.80
C ALA A 48 -1.81 -8.69 -3.23
N ARG A 49 -2.89 -8.18 -3.85
CA ARG A 49 -2.81 -7.60 -5.21
C ARG A 49 -1.98 -6.32 -5.25
N SER A 50 -2.10 -5.47 -4.23
CA SER A 50 -1.38 -4.20 -4.15
C SER A 50 0.10 -4.40 -3.85
N LEU A 51 0.43 -5.36 -2.97
CA LEU A 51 1.80 -5.77 -2.65
C LEU A 51 2.49 -6.31 -3.92
N LYS A 52 1.87 -7.26 -4.62
CA LYS A 52 2.36 -7.79 -5.91
C LYS A 52 2.47 -6.72 -7.01
N ALA A 53 1.74 -5.62 -6.90
CA ALA A 53 1.83 -4.51 -7.83
C ALA A 53 2.97 -3.53 -7.50
N GLY A 54 3.60 -3.63 -6.33
CA GLY A 54 4.72 -2.77 -5.92
C GLY A 54 4.39 -1.74 -4.85
N THR A 55 3.35 -1.96 -4.05
CA THR A 55 3.11 -1.17 -2.83
C THR A 55 4.22 -1.47 -1.81
N ASP A 56 4.80 -0.43 -1.23
CA ASP A 56 5.79 -0.57 -0.14
C ASP A 56 5.12 -0.46 1.24
N TYR A 57 4.13 0.44 1.38
CA TYR A 57 3.40 0.64 2.64
C TYR A 57 1.89 0.74 2.42
N PHE A 58 1.11 0.19 3.35
CA PHE A 58 -0.35 0.31 3.34
C PHE A 58 -0.84 1.39 4.30
N ILE A 59 -1.79 2.22 3.84
CA ILE A 59 -2.51 3.16 4.70
C ILE A 59 -3.91 2.60 4.98
N ILE A 60 -4.14 2.19 6.23
CA ILE A 60 -5.39 1.55 6.66
C ILE A 60 -6.00 2.35 7.82
N GLY A 61 -7.13 3.00 7.54
CA GLY A 61 -7.84 3.84 8.52
C GLY A 61 -9.03 3.11 9.17
N ARG A 62 -10.23 3.36 8.64
CA ARG A 62 -11.53 2.92 9.21
C ARG A 62 -11.58 1.43 9.57
N SER A 63 -10.96 0.56 8.78
CA SER A 63 -10.92 -0.89 9.06
C SER A 63 -10.16 -1.26 10.33
N ILE A 64 -9.28 -0.38 10.83
CA ILE A 64 -8.62 -0.52 12.14
C ILE A 64 -9.33 0.35 13.17
N THR A 65 -9.48 1.66 12.90
CA THR A 65 -9.92 2.63 13.91
C THR A 65 -11.38 2.49 14.33
N LYS A 66 -12.23 1.86 13.49
CA LYS A 66 -13.64 1.58 13.81
C LYS A 66 -13.90 0.10 14.12
N ALA A 67 -12.86 -0.73 14.22
CA ALA A 67 -13.02 -2.13 14.57
C ALA A 67 -13.40 -2.30 16.05
N LYS A 68 -14.11 -3.38 16.38
CA LYS A 68 -14.43 -3.74 17.78
C LYS A 68 -13.16 -3.90 18.63
N THR A 69 -12.07 -4.37 18.02
CA THR A 69 -10.77 -4.55 18.67
C THR A 69 -9.67 -4.06 17.73
N PRO A 70 -9.31 -2.76 17.77
CA PRO A 70 -8.37 -2.15 16.82
C PRO A 70 -7.01 -2.84 16.77
N GLY A 71 -6.45 -3.24 17.92
CA GLY A 71 -5.16 -3.95 17.99
C GLY A 71 -5.19 -5.30 17.25
N LYS A 72 -6.29 -6.06 17.36
CA LYS A 72 -6.45 -7.33 16.64
C LYS A 72 -6.56 -7.08 15.13
N ALA A 73 -7.36 -6.10 14.71
CA ALA A 73 -7.50 -5.75 13.30
C ALA A 73 -6.15 -5.29 12.69
N ALA A 74 -5.40 -4.45 13.40
CA ALA A 74 -4.08 -4.02 12.98
C ALA A 74 -3.10 -5.21 12.82
N ALA A 75 -3.09 -6.14 13.78
CA ALA A 75 -2.26 -7.34 13.72
C ALA A 75 -2.62 -8.26 12.54
N GLU A 76 -3.92 -8.40 12.21
CA GLU A 76 -4.37 -9.17 11.04
C GLU A 76 -3.89 -8.55 9.72
N PHE A 77 -4.03 -7.22 9.58
CA PHE A 77 -3.51 -6.53 8.39
C PHE A 77 -1.98 -6.58 8.30
N ALA A 78 -1.27 -6.46 9.43
CA ALA A 78 0.18 -6.58 9.45
C ALA A 78 0.63 -7.97 8.97
N LYS A 79 0.01 -9.05 9.49
CA LYS A 79 0.26 -10.42 9.04
C LYS A 79 -0.01 -10.63 7.55
N ALA A 80 -1.07 -10.01 7.03
CA ALA A 80 -1.39 -10.11 5.60
C ALA A 80 -0.44 -9.30 4.70
N SER A 81 0.26 -8.30 5.25
CA SER A 81 1.10 -7.35 4.52
C SER A 81 2.55 -7.80 4.35
N VAL A 82 2.95 -8.87 5.03
CA VAL A 82 4.25 -9.54 4.81
C VAL A 82 4.10 -10.65 3.79
N VAL A 83 5.05 -10.74 2.86
CA VAL A 83 5.24 -11.95 2.07
C VAL A 83 5.74 -13.03 3.02
N LEU A 84 4.90 -14.01 3.34
CA LEU A 84 5.38 -15.29 3.83
C LEU A 84 5.90 -16.03 2.60
N ASP A 85 7.18 -15.81 2.28
CA ASP A 85 7.87 -16.71 1.36
C ASP A 85 8.10 -18.02 2.14
N PRO A 86 7.57 -19.17 1.67
CA PRO A 86 8.01 -20.47 2.18
C PRO A 86 9.46 -20.77 1.79
#